data_AF-A0A1U7ZCQ2-F1
#
_entry.id   AF-A0A1U7ZCQ2-F1
#
_cell.length_a   1.000
_cell.length_b   1.000
_cell.length_c   1.000
_cell.angle_alpha   90.00
_cell.angle_beta   90.00
_cell.angle_gamma   90.00
#
_symmetry.space_group_name_H-M   'P 1'
#
loop_
_entity.id
_entity.type
_entity.pdbx_description
1 polymer ?
#
loop_
_entity_poly.entity_id
_entity_poly.type
_entity_poly.pdbx_seq_one_letter_code
_entity_poly.pdbx_strand_id
1 'polypeptide(L)'
;MAEKLSQGANLGFPSKQIWVSTSHSKTNFLVWVLALDKYLSRSNLCKLGVHIPNQSRGICGLVPESCDHLCIHCPLAARLWEHFINSAGLSWVMSRSVKALLCSWKLFGLSKKGKLVWKTIPAAVLVIVWSESNSRFP
;
A
#
# COMPACT_ATOMS: atom_id res chain seq x y z
N MET A 1 -8.85 -19.29 29.83
CA MET A 1 -7.73 -18.62 29.12
C MET A 1 -7.91 -18.84 27.63
N ALA A 2 -8.75 -18.04 26.96
CA ALA A 2 -8.81 -17.94 25.49
C ALA A 2 -9.93 -16.95 25.11
N GLU A 3 -9.72 -15.64 25.28
CA GLU A 3 -10.59 -14.63 24.63
C GLU A 3 -10.04 -13.21 24.76
N LYS A 4 -8.94 -12.88 24.08
CA LYS A 4 -8.56 -11.49 23.73
C LYS A 4 -7.67 -11.45 22.48
N LEU A 5 -8.22 -11.79 21.32
CA LEU A 5 -7.57 -11.58 20.01
C LEU A 5 -8.49 -10.87 18.99
N SER A 6 -9.37 -9.98 19.45
CA SER A 6 -10.25 -9.20 18.58
C SER A 6 -10.34 -7.72 18.95
N GLN A 7 -9.34 -7.16 19.62
CA GLN A 7 -9.12 -5.72 19.56
C GLN A 7 -8.21 -5.44 18.36
N GLY A 8 -8.84 -5.32 17.18
CA GLY A 8 -8.22 -4.58 16.09
C GLY A 8 -7.86 -3.22 16.64
N ALA A 9 -6.56 -3.00 16.90
CA ALA A 9 -6.07 -1.73 17.41
C ALA A 9 -6.69 -0.63 16.54
N ASN A 10 -7.40 0.30 17.18
CA ASN A 10 -8.00 1.43 16.49
C ASN A 10 -6.85 2.36 16.06
N LEU A 11 -6.12 1.92 15.03
CA LEU A 11 -5.02 2.65 14.42
C LEU A 11 -5.66 3.86 13.75
N GLY A 12 -5.51 5.01 14.41
CA GLY A 12 -5.94 6.30 13.88
C GLY A 12 -5.41 6.50 12.45
N PHE A 13 -6.11 7.32 11.68
CA PHE A 13 -5.78 7.53 10.26
C PHE A 13 -4.34 8.06 10.10
N PRO A 14 -3.48 7.46 9.23
CA PRO A 14 -2.05 7.77 9.17
C PRO A 14 -1.76 9.04 8.36
N SER A 15 -2.37 10.17 8.73
CA SER A 15 -2.25 11.44 8.02
C SER A 15 -0.80 11.91 7.85
N LYS A 16 0.04 11.74 8.89
CA LYS A 16 1.46 12.15 8.87
C LYS A 16 2.33 11.34 7.91
N GLN A 17 1.91 10.11 7.57
CA GLN A 17 2.61 9.24 6.63
C GLN A 17 2.09 9.41 5.20
N ILE A 18 0.85 9.89 5.05
CA ILE A 18 0.26 10.20 3.75
C ILE A 18 0.75 11.56 3.23
N TRP A 19 0.75 12.58 4.10
CA TRP A 19 1.08 13.95 3.71
C TRP A 19 2.57 14.24 3.89
N VAL A 20 3.39 13.71 2.98
CA VAL A 20 4.83 13.96 2.96
C VAL A 20 5.11 15.23 2.16
N SER A 21 5.67 16.27 2.78
CA SER A 21 5.91 17.58 2.15
C SER A 21 6.91 17.55 1.00
N THR A 22 7.80 16.56 0.97
CA THR A 22 8.79 16.39 -0.11
C THR A 22 8.25 15.60 -1.30
N SER A 23 7.04 15.05 -1.20
CA SER A 23 6.39 14.32 -2.28
C SER A 23 5.42 15.22 -3.05
N HIS A 24 5.22 14.94 -4.34
CA HIS A 24 4.27 15.69 -5.15
C HIS A 24 2.84 15.53 -4.61
N SER A 25 2.02 16.57 -4.73
CA SER A 25 0.63 16.57 -4.23
C SER A 25 -0.20 15.42 -4.80
N LYS A 26 -0.02 15.09 -6.09
CA LYS A 26 -0.66 13.95 -6.76
C LYS A 26 -0.31 12.61 -6.11
N THR A 27 0.95 12.43 -5.71
CA THR A 27 1.42 11.23 -5.01
C THR A 27 0.74 11.11 -3.65
N ASN A 28 0.71 12.17 -2.85
CA ASN A 28 0.06 12.15 -1.53
C ASN A 28 -1.44 11.87 -1.65
N PHE A 29 -2.11 12.48 -2.64
CA PHE A 29 -3.53 12.21 -2.92
C PHE A 29 -3.78 10.75 -3.29
N LEU A 30 -2.94 10.15 -4.14
CA LEU A 30 -3.06 8.74 -4.49
C LEU A 30 -2.90 7.84 -3.25
N VAL A 31 -1.86 8.09 -2.44
CA VAL A 31 -1.61 7.32 -1.21
C VAL A 31 -2.80 7.44 -0.25
N TRP A 32 -3.41 8.62 -0.16
CA TRP A 32 -4.63 8.84 0.63
C TRP A 32 -5.80 7.98 0.14
N VAL A 33 -6.06 7.96 -1.18
CA VAL A 33 -7.12 7.14 -1.80
C VAL A 33 -6.89 5.65 -1.56
N LEU A 34 -5.64 5.18 -1.70
CA LEU A 34 -5.25 3.80 -1.43
C LEU A 34 -5.42 3.42 0.05
N ALA A 35 -5.07 4.32 0.97
CA ALA A 35 -5.25 4.11 2.40
C ALA A 35 -6.73 4.03 2.83
N LEU A 36 -7.64 4.61 2.05
CA LEU A 36 -9.08 4.52 2.25
C LEU A 36 -9.73 3.30 1.58
N ASP A 37 -8.95 2.47 0.87
CA ASP A 37 -9.46 1.41 0.00
C ASP A 37 -10.52 1.93 -0.99
N LYS A 38 -10.31 3.16 -1.51
CA LYS A 38 -11.20 3.82 -2.48
C LYS A 38 -10.63 3.82 -3.90
N TYR A 39 -9.51 3.14 -4.12
CA TYR A 39 -8.99 2.92 -5.47
C TYR A 39 -9.95 2.04 -6.28
N LEU A 40 -10.06 2.33 -7.58
CA LEU A 40 -10.88 1.60 -8.55
C LEU A 40 -10.26 0.23 -8.90
N SER A 41 -9.87 -0.54 -7.89
CA SER A 41 -9.55 -1.96 -8.07
C SER A 41 -10.77 -2.69 -8.61
N ARG A 42 -10.59 -3.80 -9.31
CA ARG A 42 -11.69 -4.63 -9.81
C ARG A 42 -12.69 -4.97 -8.70
N SER A 43 -12.21 -5.30 -7.51
CA SER A 43 -13.07 -5.58 -6.35
C SER A 43 -13.93 -4.38 -5.96
N ASN A 44 -13.39 -3.16 -5.99
CA ASN A 44 -14.13 -1.95 -5.66
C ASN A 44 -15.08 -1.51 -6.77
N LEU A 45 -14.72 -1.72 -8.04
CA LEU A 45 -15.61 -1.51 -9.18
C LEU A 45 -16.80 -2.48 -9.16
N CYS A 46 -16.57 -3.75 -8.85
CA CYS A 46 -17.66 -4.72 -8.67
C CYS A 46 -18.59 -4.33 -7.51
N LYS A 47 -18.05 -3.85 -6.37
CA LYS A 47 -18.87 -3.31 -5.27
C LYS A 47 -19.72 -2.10 -5.69
N LEU A 48 -19.28 -1.35 -6.69
CA LEU A 48 -20.01 -0.21 -7.28
C LEU A 48 -20.94 -0.63 -8.43
N GLY A 49 -21.11 -1.93 -8.70
CA GLY A 49 -21.97 -2.44 -9.76
C GLY A 49 -21.36 -2.38 -11.17
N VAL A 50 -20.08 -2.03 -11.30
CA VAL A 50 -19.38 -2.00 -12.58
C VAL A 50 -18.73 -3.37 -12.83
N HIS A 51 -19.24 -4.09 -13.84
CA HIS A 51 -18.73 -5.43 -14.18
C HIS A 51 -17.64 -5.36 -15.25
N ILE A 52 -16.39 -5.57 -14.86
CA ILE A 52 -15.25 -5.65 -15.80
C ILE A 52 -15.12 -7.10 -16.31
N PRO A 53 -15.05 -7.34 -17.64
CA PRO A 53 -14.83 -8.66 -18.22
C PRO A 53 -13.59 -9.36 -17.64
N ASN A 54 -13.64 -10.69 -17.56
CA ASN A 54 -12.61 -11.51 -16.92
C ASN A 54 -11.22 -11.50 -17.60
N GLN A 55 -11.05 -10.69 -18.66
CA GLN A 55 -9.82 -10.55 -19.44
C GLN A 55 -8.84 -9.54 -18.86
N SER A 56 -9.27 -8.61 -17.99
CA SER A 56 -8.34 -7.70 -17.29
C SER A 56 -7.68 -8.44 -16.11
N ARG A 57 -6.61 -9.18 -16.41
CA ARG A 57 -5.75 -9.76 -15.38
C ARG A 57 -5.03 -8.59 -14.70
N GLY A 58 -5.33 -8.32 -13.43
CA GLY A 58 -4.53 -7.40 -12.60
C GLY A 58 -3.05 -7.80 -12.60
N ILE A 59 -2.14 -6.97 -12.07
CA ILE A 59 -0.67 -7.13 -12.24
C ILE A 59 -0.15 -8.58 -12.21
N CYS A 60 -0.63 -9.41 -11.28
CA CYS A 60 -0.22 -10.81 -11.16
C CYS A 60 -1.16 -11.82 -11.82
N GLY A 61 -2.43 -11.47 -12.07
CA GLY A 61 -3.45 -12.37 -12.59
C GLY A 61 -3.79 -13.58 -11.71
N LEU A 62 -3.30 -13.63 -10.46
CA LEU A 62 -3.43 -14.80 -9.57
C LEU A 62 -4.71 -14.78 -8.72
N VAL A 63 -5.17 -13.59 -8.34
CA VAL A 63 -6.27 -13.37 -7.38
C VAL A 63 -7.11 -12.19 -7.89
N PRO A 64 -8.43 -12.14 -7.60
CA PRO A 64 -9.22 -10.93 -7.82
C PRO A 64 -8.54 -9.69 -7.23
N GLU A 65 -8.41 -8.65 -8.04
CA GLU A 65 -7.65 -7.46 -7.69
C GLU A 65 -8.36 -6.67 -6.59
N SER A 66 -7.76 -6.64 -5.40
CA SER A 66 -8.09 -5.72 -4.31
C SER A 66 -6.96 -4.72 -4.12
N CYS A 67 -7.25 -3.56 -3.53
CA CYS A 67 -6.22 -2.54 -3.25
C CYS A 67 -5.08 -3.12 -2.40
N ASP A 68 -5.42 -3.86 -1.34
CA ASP A 68 -4.43 -4.46 -0.45
C ASP A 68 -3.60 -5.55 -1.14
N HIS A 69 -4.23 -6.41 -1.94
CA HIS A 69 -3.47 -7.39 -2.71
C HIS A 69 -2.52 -6.69 -3.68
N LEU A 70 -3.03 -5.75 -4.48
CA LEU A 70 -2.25 -5.05 -5.49
C LEU A 70 -1.04 -4.34 -4.88
N CYS A 71 -1.27 -3.56 -3.82
CA CYS A 71 -0.27 -2.69 -3.21
C CYS A 71 0.71 -3.38 -2.27
N ILE A 72 0.38 -4.57 -1.75
CA ILE A 72 1.16 -5.23 -0.68
C ILE A 72 1.55 -6.64 -1.07
N HIS A 73 0.56 -7.46 -1.45
CA HIS A 73 0.73 -8.91 -1.55
C HIS A 73 0.98 -9.43 -2.97
N CYS A 74 0.79 -8.58 -3.99
CA CYS A 74 1.09 -8.90 -5.37
C CYS A 74 2.59 -9.22 -5.47
N PRO A 75 3.03 -10.27 -6.19
CA PRO A 75 4.44 -10.61 -6.32
C PRO A 75 5.35 -9.44 -6.72
N LEU A 76 4.86 -8.51 -7.55
CA LEU A 76 5.62 -7.30 -7.88
C LEU A 76 5.78 -6.38 -6.66
N ALA A 77 4.68 -6.07 -5.97
CA ALA A 77 4.69 -5.23 -4.78
C ALA A 77 5.51 -5.86 -3.65
N ALA A 78 5.34 -7.17 -3.40
CA ALA A 78 6.08 -7.91 -2.39
C ALA A 78 7.60 -7.79 -2.60
N ARG A 79 8.08 -7.99 -3.84
CA ARG A 79 9.51 -7.81 -4.16
C ARG A 79 10.01 -6.38 -3.93
N LEU A 80 9.21 -5.37 -4.26
CA LEU A 80 9.56 -3.97 -3.99
C LEU A 80 9.68 -3.70 -2.49
N TRP A 81 8.71 -4.18 -1.70
CA TRP A 81 8.76 -4.04 -0.24
C TRP A 81 9.97 -4.75 0.34
N GLU A 82 10.19 -6.02 -0.01
CA GLU A 82 11.34 -6.80 0.42
C GLU A 82 12.66 -6.11 0.07
N HIS A 83 12.79 -5.53 -1.13
CA HIS A 83 13.99 -4.80 -1.52
C HIS A 83 14.32 -3.65 -0.55
N PHE A 84 13.34 -2.79 -0.24
CA PHE A 84 13.56 -1.65 0.66
C PHE A 84 13.75 -2.07 2.11
N ILE A 85 12.99 -3.07 2.56
CA ILE A 85 13.05 -3.61 3.93
C ILE A 85 14.41 -4.28 4.19
N ASN A 86 14.86 -5.12 3.26
CA ASN A 86 16.17 -5.79 3.34
C ASN A 86 17.32 -4.79 3.26
N SER A 87 17.21 -3.76 2.40
CA SER A 87 18.20 -2.68 2.33
C SER A 87 18.29 -1.87 3.63
N ALA A 88 17.23 -1.84 4.43
CA ALA A 88 17.22 -1.23 5.75
C ALA A 88 17.68 -2.19 6.87
N GLY A 89 17.97 -3.46 6.56
CA GLY A 89 18.37 -4.48 7.53
C GLY A 89 17.25 -4.91 8.48
N LEU A 90 15.99 -4.85 8.04
CA LEU A 90 14.83 -5.08 8.88
C LEU A 90 14.19 -6.43 8.59
N SER A 91 13.77 -7.12 9.65
CA SER A 91 12.79 -8.22 9.55
C SER A 91 11.39 -7.64 9.74
N TRP A 92 10.64 -7.50 8.65
CA TRP A 92 9.32 -6.87 8.66
C TRP A 92 8.22 -7.86 8.30
N VAL A 93 7.11 -7.83 9.04
CA VAL A 93 5.91 -8.60 8.72
C VAL A 93 4.96 -7.70 7.93
N MET A 94 4.64 -8.09 6.69
CA MET A 94 3.75 -7.32 5.85
C MET A 94 2.35 -7.20 6.47
N SER A 95 1.83 -5.98 6.50
CA SER A 95 0.51 -5.68 7.03
C SER A 95 -0.59 -6.20 6.11
N ARG A 96 -1.79 -6.41 6.65
CA ARG A 96 -2.96 -6.88 5.88
C ARG A 96 -3.60 -5.80 5.00
N SER A 97 -3.36 -4.52 5.29
CA SER A 97 -3.92 -3.41 4.53
C SER A 97 -2.97 -2.24 4.37
N VAL A 98 -3.19 -1.42 3.33
CA VAL A 98 -2.38 -0.22 3.05
C VAL A 98 -2.41 0.74 4.24
N LYS A 99 -3.59 0.92 4.85
CA LYS A 99 -3.72 1.72 6.07
C LYS A 99 -2.84 1.21 7.21
N ALA A 100 -2.91 -0.10 7.50
CA ALA A 100 -2.13 -0.71 8.58
C ALA A 100 -0.62 -0.63 8.30
N LEU A 101 -0.21 -0.79 7.04
CA LEU A 101 1.17 -0.60 6.62
C LEU A 101 1.64 0.82 6.90
N LEU A 102 0.91 1.84 6.44
CA LEU A 102 1.26 3.24 6.67
C LEU A 102 1.27 3.61 8.17
N CYS A 103 0.34 3.07 8.97
CA CYS A 103 0.30 3.27 10.42
C CYS A 103 1.55 2.70 11.11
N SER A 104 2.00 1.52 10.69
CA SER A 104 3.16 0.81 11.25
C SER A 104 4.49 1.33 10.71
N TRP A 105 4.53 1.97 9.54
CA TRP A 105 5.74 2.44 8.85
C TRP A 105 6.49 3.56 9.58
N LYS A 106 7.18 3.20 10.67
CA LYS A 106 7.94 4.10 11.54
C LYS A 106 9.23 3.42 11.96
N LEU A 107 10.34 4.13 11.85
CA LEU A 107 11.64 3.69 12.36
C LEU A 107 12.26 4.76 13.26
N PHE A 108 12.85 4.29 14.35
CA PHE A 108 13.64 5.10 15.28
C PHE A 108 15.13 4.98 14.95
N GLY A 109 15.95 5.89 15.46
CA GLY A 109 17.41 5.83 15.27
C GLY A 109 17.93 6.29 13.90
N LEU A 110 17.07 6.60 12.93
CA LEU A 110 17.50 7.13 11.63
C LEU A 110 18.01 8.57 11.71
N SER A 111 19.02 8.89 10.88
CA SER A 111 19.46 10.27 10.64
C SER A 111 18.33 11.14 10.06
N LYS A 112 18.47 12.46 10.05
CA LYS A 112 17.46 13.36 9.45
C LYS A 112 17.16 12.99 7.99
N LYS A 113 18.20 12.74 7.19
CA LYS A 113 18.08 12.30 5.79
C LYS A 113 17.47 10.89 5.70
N GLY A 114 17.89 9.96 6.56
CA GLY A 114 17.34 8.60 6.60
C GLY A 114 15.84 8.59 6.92
N LYS A 115 15.39 9.40 7.88
CA LYS A 115 13.96 9.57 8.19
C LYS A 115 13.16 10.08 6.99
N LEU A 116 13.74 10.98 6.20
CA LEU A 116 13.09 11.52 5.02
C LEU A 116 12.91 10.43 3.95
N VAL A 117 13.99 9.71 3.63
CA VAL A 117 13.95 8.59 2.68
C VAL A 117 12.98 7.52 3.14
N TRP A 118 13.03 7.14 4.42
CA TRP A 118 12.12 6.12 4.96
C TRP A 118 10.65 6.52 4.81
N LYS A 119 10.32 7.80 5.05
CA LYS A 119 8.95 8.31 4.88
C LYS A 119 8.48 8.29 3.42
N THR A 120 9.38 8.40 2.44
CA THR A 120 8.99 8.46 1.02
C THR A 120 8.82 7.09 0.39
N ILE A 121 9.41 6.03 0.96
CA ILE A 121 9.35 4.68 0.40
C ILE A 121 7.91 4.20 0.16
N PRO A 122 6.96 4.30 1.11
CA PRO A 122 5.61 3.82 0.86
C PRO A 122 4.93 4.53 -0.30
N ALA A 123 5.09 5.85 -0.37
CA ALA A 123 4.54 6.63 -1.45
C ALA A 123 5.13 6.23 -2.82
N ALA A 124 6.44 6.00 -2.89
CA ALA A 124 7.11 5.55 -4.11
C ALA A 124 6.62 4.18 -4.56
N VAL A 125 6.60 3.19 -3.66
CA VAL A 125 6.15 1.83 -3.99
C VAL A 125 4.68 1.83 -4.45
N LEU A 126 3.80 2.54 -3.73
CA LEU A 126 2.38 2.62 -4.05
C LEU A 126 2.12 3.29 -5.41
N VAL A 127 2.85 4.37 -5.73
CA VAL A 127 2.75 5.03 -7.04
C VAL A 127 3.22 4.12 -8.17
N ILE A 128 4.35 3.42 -8.01
CA ILE A 128 4.88 2.52 -9.02
C ILE A 128 3.90 1.40 -9.31
N VAL A 129 3.42 0.72 -8.25
CA VAL A 129 2.45 -0.37 -8.38
C VAL A 129 1.16 0.12 -9.03
N TRP A 130 0.66 1.28 -8.63
CA TRP A 130 -0.53 1.88 -9.24
C TRP A 130 -0.30 2.21 -10.72
N SER A 131 0.84 2.79 -11.07
CA SER A 131 1.17 3.13 -12.46
C SER A 131 1.22 1.87 -13.33
N GLU A 132 1.89 0.83 -12.85
CA GLU A 132 1.96 -0.48 -13.53
C GLU A 132 0.60 -1.15 -13.70
N SER A 133 -0.31 -0.92 -12.76
CA SER A 133 -1.69 -1.42 -12.86
C SER A 133 -2.44 -0.67 -13.95
N ASN A 134 -2.35 0.66 -13.94
CA ASN A 134 -3.05 1.53 -14.87
C ASN A 134 -2.56 1.40 -16.31
N SER A 135 -1.27 1.19 -16.54
CA SER A 135 -0.71 0.99 -17.89
C SER A 135 -1.19 -0.30 -18.56
N ARG A 136 -1.83 -1.22 -17.83
CA ARG A 136 -2.36 -2.49 -18.35
C ARG A 136 -3.84 -2.42 -18.68
N PHE A 137 -4.51 -1.32 -18.38
CA PHE A 137 -5.85 -1.04 -18.87
C PHE A 137 -5.74 -0.26 -20.19
N PRO A 138 -6.38 -0.73 -21.28
CA PRO A 138 -6.40 -0.04 -22.57
C PRO A 138 -7.23 1.24 -22.54
#